data_AF-M5BZ26-F1
#
_entry.id   AF-M5BZ26-F1
#
_cell.length_a   1.000
_cell.length_b   1.000
_cell.length_c   1.000
_cell.angle_alpha   90.00
_cell.angle_beta   90.00
_cell.angle_gamma   90.00
#
_symmetry.space_group_name_H-M   'P 1'
#
loop_
_entity.id
_entity.type
_entity.pdbx_description
1 polymer ?
#
loop_
_entity_poly.entity_id
_entity_poly.type
_entity_poly.pdbx_seq_one_letter_code
_entity_poly.pdbx_strand_id
1 'polypeptide(L)'
;MDEFRKVDERIKKLTADGMISWKLLWAFLRRGQRLESSHSSTGEKQGFIMTSWDYDTDREGKSLFVVHGRWLEWTGYRYAEQEITRRIPSFAGLKKSADLPVRHLSNESFEELMARGRTYAKYAGIHHLNYTSNIIYDDKKVRAEGRLMVDVASYRRMNPNFDRWEYDDPRHFSLHRAQENTTSRTTMADDDDELILLPPTLHGYSFVAKIWGEILVEHLSPVPFQPHVFNHLVLRDDYKSMIRSLVDAHAGKGESALLTDVVSGKGGGLVVVLHGKPGIGKTLTAEAISEHLERPLYVVSSGELGVHASYLETSLKDTLEVYFFQFA
;
A
#
# COMPACT_ATOMS: atom_id res chain seq x y z
N MET A 1 19.44 -43.83 12.49
CA MET A 1 18.14 -43.60 13.17
C MET A 1 18.31 -43.06 14.58
N ASP A 2 19.28 -43.53 15.36
CA ASP A 2 19.41 -43.20 16.78
C ASP A 2 19.88 -41.74 17.07
N GLU A 3 20.69 -41.16 16.18
CA GLU A 3 21.14 -39.75 16.32
C GLU A 3 20.03 -38.72 16.06
N PHE A 4 19.17 -38.95 15.06
CA PHE A 4 18.03 -38.06 14.78
C PHE A 4 17.04 -37.99 15.94
N ARG A 5 16.80 -39.14 16.59
CA ARG A 5 15.92 -39.21 17.76
C ARG A 5 16.48 -38.41 18.95
N LYS A 6 17.80 -38.48 19.19
CA LYS A 6 18.47 -37.69 20.23
C LYS A 6 18.41 -36.19 19.95
N VAL A 7 18.50 -35.79 18.69
CA VAL A 7 18.33 -34.39 18.26
C VAL A 7 16.90 -33.91 18.50
N ASP A 8 15.90 -34.70 18.10
CA ASP A 8 14.48 -34.37 18.31
C ASP A 8 14.12 -34.27 19.82
N GLU A 9 14.61 -35.20 20.65
CA GLU A 9 14.41 -35.15 22.11
C GLU A 9 15.05 -33.91 22.73
N ARG A 10 16.26 -33.54 22.27
CA ARG A 10 16.95 -32.34 22.73
C ARG A 10 16.24 -31.05 22.30
N ILE A 11 15.71 -31.00 21.08
CA ILE A 11 14.92 -29.87 20.60
C ILE A 11 13.64 -29.75 21.41
N LYS A 12 12.89 -30.84 21.59
CA LYS A 12 11.66 -30.83 22.40
C LYS A 12 11.90 -30.29 23.80
N LYS A 13 12.99 -30.71 24.46
CA LYS A 13 13.36 -30.21 25.79
C LYS A 13 13.68 -28.71 25.77
N LEU A 14 14.55 -28.26 24.87
CA LEU A 14 14.95 -26.85 24.79
C LEU A 14 13.76 -25.95 24.42
N THR A 15 12.93 -26.37 23.46
CA THR A 15 11.73 -25.64 23.05
C THR A 15 10.69 -25.58 24.16
N ALA A 16 10.54 -26.62 24.98
CA ALA A 16 9.68 -26.57 26.17
C ALA A 16 10.11 -25.49 27.17
N ASP A 17 11.42 -25.27 27.29
CA ASP A 17 12.00 -24.19 28.12
C ASP A 17 12.01 -22.82 27.39
N GLY A 18 11.47 -22.73 26.16
CA GLY A 18 11.48 -21.53 25.32
C GLY A 18 12.86 -21.16 24.75
N MET A 19 13.85 -22.02 24.91
CA MET A 19 15.26 -21.79 24.56
C MET A 19 15.66 -22.52 23.28
N ILE A 20 16.71 -22.03 22.60
CA ILE A 20 17.27 -22.67 21.42
C ILE A 20 18.77 -22.36 21.27
N SER A 21 19.53 -23.32 20.73
CA SER A 21 20.93 -23.10 20.34
C SER A 21 21.04 -22.90 18.84
N TRP A 22 21.99 -22.07 18.39
CA TRP A 22 22.19 -21.78 16.97
C TRP A 22 22.37 -23.05 16.09
N LYS A 23 23.09 -24.05 16.61
CA LYS A 23 23.33 -25.33 15.91
C LYS A 23 22.08 -26.18 15.64
N LEU A 24 20.96 -25.86 16.31
CA LEU A 24 19.70 -26.59 16.20
C LEU A 24 18.63 -25.81 15.42
N LEU A 25 18.96 -24.62 14.87
CA LEU A 25 18.01 -23.81 14.10
C LEU A 25 17.43 -24.55 12.89
N TRP A 26 18.26 -25.33 12.17
CA TRP A 26 17.83 -26.12 11.01
C TRP A 26 16.74 -27.15 11.30
N ALA A 27 16.68 -27.64 12.53
CA ALA A 27 15.69 -28.62 12.96
C ALA A 27 14.50 -27.98 13.70
N PHE A 28 14.72 -26.79 14.27
CA PHE A 28 13.71 -25.96 14.92
C PHE A 28 12.83 -25.21 13.90
N LEU A 29 13.41 -24.73 12.80
CA LEU A 29 12.73 -24.08 11.68
C LEU A 29 12.69 -25.04 10.48
N ARG A 30 11.50 -25.39 10.04
CA ARG A 30 11.23 -26.37 8.99
C ARG A 30 10.43 -25.75 7.86
N ARG A 31 10.70 -26.21 6.64
CA ARG A 31 9.96 -25.85 5.43
C ARG A 31 8.45 -26.02 5.64
N GLY A 32 7.68 -25.06 5.14
CA GLY A 32 6.22 -25.02 5.21
C GLY A 32 5.66 -24.36 6.48
N GLN A 33 6.51 -24.04 7.46
CA GLN A 33 6.05 -23.36 8.68
C GLN A 33 5.75 -21.88 8.43
N ARG A 34 4.73 -21.38 9.13
CA ARG A 34 4.40 -19.95 9.24
C ARG A 34 5.35 -19.31 10.25
N LEU A 35 6.12 -18.34 9.80
CA LEU A 35 7.09 -17.63 10.61
C LEU A 35 6.75 -16.14 10.64
N GLU A 36 7.26 -15.45 11.66
CA GLU A 36 7.23 -14.00 11.77
C GLU A 36 8.65 -13.43 11.77
N SER A 37 8.79 -12.23 11.21
CA SER A 37 9.98 -11.38 11.29
C SER A 37 9.57 -9.91 11.27
N SER A 38 10.52 -8.99 11.25
CA SER A 38 10.26 -7.57 11.06
C SER A 38 10.26 -7.20 9.57
N HIS A 39 9.31 -6.35 9.19
CA HIS A 39 9.27 -5.69 7.90
C HIS A 39 10.44 -4.70 7.78
N SER A 40 11.11 -4.67 6.63
CA SER A 40 12.43 -4.05 6.51
C SER A 40 12.40 -2.52 6.66
N SER A 41 11.39 -1.85 6.10
CA SER A 41 11.27 -0.38 6.11
C SER A 41 10.55 0.15 7.36
N THR A 42 9.65 -0.64 7.95
CA THR A 42 8.75 -0.16 9.03
C THR A 42 9.09 -0.73 10.40
N GLY A 43 9.74 -1.90 10.47
CA GLY A 43 9.98 -2.64 11.71
C GLY A 43 8.77 -3.46 12.21
N GLU A 44 7.59 -3.26 11.62
CA GLU A 44 6.34 -3.95 11.98
C GLU A 44 6.42 -5.46 11.75
N LYS A 45 5.54 -6.24 12.40
CA LYS A 45 5.50 -7.70 12.23
C LYS A 45 5.15 -8.07 10.78
N GLN A 46 5.88 -9.01 10.20
CA GLN A 46 5.64 -9.58 8.88
C GLN A 46 5.53 -11.10 8.99
N GLY A 47 4.41 -11.67 8.56
CA GLY A 47 4.26 -13.10 8.39
C GLY A 47 4.81 -13.57 7.04
N PHE A 48 5.37 -14.78 7.01
CA PHE A 48 5.81 -15.44 5.79
C PHE A 48 5.82 -16.97 5.96
N ILE A 49 5.82 -17.71 4.86
CA ILE A 49 5.97 -19.17 4.88
C ILE A 49 7.40 -19.54 4.49
N MET A 50 8.06 -20.32 5.33
CA MET A 50 9.41 -20.80 5.07
C MET A 50 9.45 -21.78 3.89
N THR A 51 10.32 -21.54 2.91
CA THR A 51 10.50 -22.40 1.74
C THR A 51 11.76 -23.24 1.83
N SER A 52 12.86 -22.68 2.35
CA SER A 52 14.14 -23.38 2.55
C SER A 52 15.03 -22.66 3.55
N TRP A 53 16.18 -23.23 3.86
CA TRP A 53 17.24 -22.61 4.65
C TRP A 53 18.62 -23.03 4.16
N ASP A 54 19.63 -22.22 4.49
CA ASP A 54 21.05 -22.45 4.20
C ASP A 54 21.94 -21.86 5.33
N TYR A 55 23.23 -22.17 5.29
CA TYR A 55 24.28 -21.50 6.05
C TYR A 55 25.13 -20.63 5.13
N ASP A 56 25.39 -19.40 5.56
CA ASP A 56 26.24 -18.44 4.85
C ASP A 56 27.24 -17.82 5.84
N THR A 57 28.08 -16.92 5.37
CA THR A 57 28.98 -16.11 6.18
C THR A 57 28.79 -14.63 5.87
N ASP A 58 28.84 -13.78 6.89
CA ASP A 58 28.85 -12.32 6.68
C ASP A 58 30.20 -11.84 6.13
N ARG A 59 30.30 -10.52 5.88
CA ARG A 59 31.54 -9.89 5.39
C ARG A 59 32.74 -10.04 6.33
N GLU A 60 32.51 -10.37 7.60
CA GLU A 60 33.53 -10.61 8.62
C GLU A 60 33.84 -12.11 8.80
N GLY A 61 33.22 -12.98 8.01
CA GLY A 61 33.38 -14.43 8.08
C GLY A 61 32.58 -15.10 9.21
N LYS A 62 31.67 -14.38 9.87
CA LYS A 62 30.82 -14.96 10.93
C LYS A 62 29.67 -15.75 10.29
N SER A 63 29.41 -16.94 10.83
CA SER A 63 28.34 -17.80 10.31
C SER A 63 26.96 -17.18 10.49
N LEU A 64 26.14 -17.33 9.46
CA LEU A 64 24.75 -16.92 9.36
C LEU A 64 23.89 -18.15 9.10
N PHE A 65 22.73 -18.22 9.75
CA PHE A 65 21.66 -19.12 9.32
C PHE A 65 20.69 -18.30 8.45
N VAL A 66 20.53 -18.70 7.20
CA VAL A 66 19.72 -17.99 6.20
C VAL A 66 18.40 -18.72 6.04
N VAL A 67 17.30 -18.00 6.22
CA VAL A 67 15.94 -18.49 6.07
C VAL A 67 15.37 -17.87 4.81
N HIS A 68 14.93 -18.71 3.88
CA HIS A 68 14.19 -18.29 2.70
C HIS A 68 12.71 -18.59 2.89
N GLY A 69 11.88 -17.73 2.36
CA GLY A 69 10.44 -17.88 2.42
C GLY A 69 9.71 -17.11 1.35
N ARG A 70 8.39 -17.18 1.45
CA ARG A 70 7.46 -16.50 0.58
C ARG A 70 6.44 -15.68 1.36
N TRP A 71 6.00 -14.57 0.78
CA TRP A 71 4.95 -13.70 1.27
C TRP A 71 4.10 -13.19 0.09
N LEU A 72 3.02 -12.45 0.34
CA LEU A 72 2.10 -11.97 -0.69
C LEU A 72 2.07 -10.45 -0.74
N GLU A 73 1.98 -9.88 -1.94
CA GLU A 73 1.87 -8.43 -2.15
C GLU A 73 0.84 -8.11 -3.22
N TRP A 74 0.04 -7.07 -3.00
CA TRP A 74 -0.85 -6.51 -4.02
C TRP A 74 -0.06 -5.68 -5.03
N THR A 75 -0.10 -6.07 -6.30
CA THR A 75 0.66 -5.40 -7.37
C THR A 75 -0.06 -4.19 -7.95
N GLY A 76 -1.28 -3.89 -7.49
CA GLY A 76 -2.20 -2.97 -8.16
C GLY A 76 -3.25 -3.68 -9.02
N TYR A 77 -3.00 -4.93 -9.41
CA TYR A 77 -3.91 -5.71 -10.26
C TYR A 77 -4.21 -7.12 -9.71
N ARG A 78 -3.27 -7.72 -8.97
CA ARG A 78 -3.41 -9.06 -8.37
C ARG A 78 -2.53 -9.19 -7.13
N TYR A 79 -2.77 -10.23 -6.34
CA TYR A 79 -1.83 -10.68 -5.32
C TYR A 79 -0.76 -11.54 -5.96
N ALA A 80 0.50 -11.16 -5.75
CA ALA A 80 1.67 -11.87 -6.25
C ALA A 80 2.49 -12.42 -5.09
N GLU A 81 3.00 -13.63 -5.27
CA GLU A 81 3.97 -14.21 -4.36
C GLU A 81 5.32 -13.50 -4.51
N GLN A 82 5.94 -13.19 -3.39
CA GLN A 82 7.24 -12.53 -3.30
C GLN A 82 8.16 -13.37 -2.42
N GLU A 83 9.45 -13.36 -2.74
CA GLU A 83 10.46 -14.04 -1.91
C GLU A 83 10.92 -13.13 -0.78
N ILE A 84 11.28 -13.75 0.35
CA ILE A 84 11.88 -13.07 1.48
C ILE A 84 13.08 -13.87 1.98
N THR A 85 14.17 -13.18 2.26
CA THR A 85 15.36 -13.75 2.89
C THR A 85 15.59 -13.08 4.25
N ARG A 86 15.80 -13.88 5.28
CA ARG A 86 16.10 -13.43 6.63
C ARG A 86 17.33 -14.14 7.16
N ARG A 87 18.11 -13.44 7.99
CA ARG A 87 19.41 -13.91 8.48
C ARG A 87 19.39 -13.92 10.01
N ILE A 88 19.84 -15.03 10.58
CA ILE A 88 20.06 -15.19 12.02
C ILE A 88 21.58 -15.30 12.24
N PRO A 89 22.23 -14.24 12.74
CA PRO A 89 23.64 -14.29 13.09
C PRO A 89 23.94 -15.38 14.12
N SER A 90 25.10 -16.01 14.00
CA SER A 90 25.57 -16.98 14.99
C SER A 90 25.62 -16.40 16.40
N PHE A 91 25.28 -17.24 17.37
CA PHE A 91 25.32 -16.86 18.79
C PHE A 91 25.81 -18.03 19.65
N ALA A 92 26.49 -17.67 20.74
CA ALA A 92 26.98 -18.64 21.72
C ALA A 92 25.87 -19.05 22.69
N GLY A 93 25.90 -20.31 23.12
CA GLY A 93 25.01 -20.83 24.15
C GLY A 93 23.54 -20.95 23.70
N LEU A 94 22.64 -20.72 24.65
CA LEU A 94 21.19 -20.75 24.46
C LEU A 94 20.65 -19.33 24.41
N LYS A 95 19.68 -19.09 23.53
CA LYS A 95 18.87 -17.86 23.49
C LYS A 95 17.40 -18.22 23.60
N LYS A 96 16.57 -17.29 24.07
CA LYS A 96 15.13 -17.44 23.97
C LYS A 96 14.75 -17.41 22.49
N SER A 97 13.92 -18.35 22.07
CA SER A 97 13.40 -18.40 20.70
C SER A 97 12.61 -17.13 20.33
N ALA A 98 11.96 -16.50 21.31
CA ALA A 98 11.27 -15.22 21.18
C ALA A 98 12.19 -14.01 20.94
N ASP A 99 13.50 -14.12 21.17
CA ASP A 99 14.46 -13.03 20.93
C ASP A 99 15.11 -13.11 19.54
N LEU A 100 14.80 -14.16 18.75
CA LEU A 100 15.35 -14.34 17.41
C LEU A 100 14.71 -13.35 16.41
N PRO A 101 15.42 -12.94 15.35
CA PRO A 101 14.85 -12.08 14.30
C PRO A 101 13.85 -12.81 13.38
N VAL A 102 13.82 -14.14 13.46
CA VAL A 102 12.85 -15.02 12.78
C VAL A 102 12.30 -15.98 13.82
N ARG A 103 10.98 -16.06 13.95
CA ARG A 103 10.31 -16.82 15.00
C ARG A 103 9.15 -17.62 14.41
N HIS A 104 8.72 -18.66 15.12
CA HIS A 104 7.42 -19.28 14.82
C HIS A 104 6.33 -18.25 15.03
N LEU A 105 5.36 -18.21 14.12
CA LEU A 105 4.21 -17.35 14.28
C LEU A 105 3.40 -17.80 15.50
N SER A 106 3.26 -16.91 16.47
CA SER A 106 2.43 -17.15 17.66
C SER A 106 0.94 -17.02 17.31
N ASN A 107 0.05 -17.57 18.14
CA ASN A 107 -1.39 -17.38 17.95
C ASN A 107 -1.80 -15.89 18.08
N GLU A 108 -1.18 -15.15 19.00
CA GLU A 108 -1.43 -13.72 19.16
C GLU A 108 -1.04 -12.94 17.90
N SER A 109 0.19 -13.17 17.40
CA SER A 109 0.64 -12.58 16.15
C SER A 109 -0.20 -13.03 14.96
N PHE A 110 -0.67 -14.29 14.93
CA PHE A 110 -1.54 -14.77 13.86
C PHE A 110 -2.84 -13.95 13.79
N GLU A 111 -3.52 -13.73 14.93
CA GLU A 111 -4.74 -12.91 14.97
C GLU A 111 -4.48 -11.45 14.57
N GLU A 112 -3.38 -10.86 15.04
CA GLU A 112 -2.97 -9.50 14.69
C GLU A 112 -2.73 -9.38 13.17
N LEU A 113 -1.95 -10.30 12.60
CA LEU A 113 -1.66 -10.32 11.16
C LEU A 113 -2.90 -10.61 10.32
N MET A 114 -3.83 -11.45 10.80
CA MET A 114 -5.12 -11.68 10.13
C MET A 114 -5.97 -10.41 10.11
N ALA A 115 -6.08 -9.70 11.23
CA ALA A 115 -6.84 -8.44 11.31
C ALA A 115 -6.26 -7.37 10.38
N ARG A 116 -4.93 -7.23 10.37
CA ARG A 116 -4.23 -6.33 9.45
C ARG A 116 -4.38 -6.75 8.00
N GLY A 117 -4.26 -8.04 7.70
CA GLY A 117 -4.41 -8.61 6.36
C GLY A 117 -5.80 -8.34 5.77
N ARG A 118 -6.87 -8.44 6.57
CA ARG A 118 -8.22 -8.01 6.14
C ARG A 118 -8.27 -6.53 5.77
N THR A 119 -7.63 -5.68 6.58
CA THR A 119 -7.56 -4.23 6.30
C THR A 119 -6.77 -3.94 5.03
N TYR A 120 -5.64 -4.63 4.83
CA TYR A 120 -4.86 -4.58 3.60
C TYR A 120 -5.71 -4.99 2.40
N ALA A 121 -6.37 -6.14 2.46
CA ALA A 121 -7.18 -6.67 1.37
C ALA A 121 -8.38 -5.77 1.05
N LYS A 122 -9.02 -5.20 2.08
CA LYS A 122 -10.11 -4.22 1.93
C LYS A 122 -9.68 -2.97 1.14
N TYR A 123 -8.45 -2.52 1.32
CA TYR A 123 -7.91 -1.32 0.65
C TYR A 123 -6.95 -1.65 -0.50
N ALA A 124 -6.90 -2.92 -0.94
CA ALA A 124 -6.18 -3.34 -2.12
C ALA A 124 -6.97 -2.93 -3.37
N GLY A 125 -6.69 -1.73 -3.86
CA GLY A 125 -7.42 -1.10 -4.96
C GLY A 125 -7.14 0.39 -5.00
N ILE A 126 -8.08 1.15 -5.55
CA ILE A 126 -8.03 2.62 -5.56
C ILE A 126 -8.97 3.15 -4.50
N HIS A 127 -8.43 3.79 -3.46
CA HIS A 127 -9.24 4.29 -2.34
C HIS A 127 -8.78 5.68 -1.88
N HIS A 128 -9.74 6.55 -1.57
CA HIS A 128 -9.49 7.79 -0.86
C HIS A 128 -9.74 7.60 0.63
N LEU A 129 -8.68 7.79 1.42
CA LEU A 129 -8.69 7.49 2.84
C LEU A 129 -8.10 8.65 3.64
N ASN A 130 -8.44 8.67 4.93
CA ASN A 130 -7.77 9.49 5.91
C ASN A 130 -6.66 8.66 6.59
N TYR A 131 -5.54 9.31 6.87
CA TYR A 131 -4.33 8.69 7.40
C TYR A 131 -3.80 9.46 8.60
N THR A 132 -3.38 8.74 9.64
CA THR A 132 -3.00 9.33 10.93
C THR A 132 -1.54 9.01 11.31
N SER A 133 -0.66 8.85 10.33
CA SER A 133 0.76 8.55 10.56
C SER A 133 1.65 9.22 9.52
N ASN A 134 2.93 8.88 9.52
CA ASN A 134 3.91 9.36 8.55
C ASN A 134 3.91 8.45 7.31
N ILE A 135 4.11 9.04 6.14
CA ILE A 135 4.41 8.26 4.92
C ILE A 135 5.91 7.93 4.92
N ILE A 136 6.26 6.74 4.44
CA ILE A 136 7.65 6.29 4.35
C ILE A 136 8.08 6.44 2.90
N TYR A 137 9.07 7.29 2.66
CA TYR A 137 9.65 7.55 1.35
C TYR A 137 11.17 7.47 1.45
N ASP A 138 11.80 6.61 0.66
CA ASP A 138 13.26 6.40 0.68
C ASP A 138 13.80 6.14 2.11
N ASP A 139 13.16 5.20 2.82
CA ASP A 139 13.40 4.84 4.22
C ASP A 139 13.28 5.99 5.24
N LYS A 140 12.72 7.14 4.84
CA LYS A 140 12.50 8.31 5.70
C LYS A 140 11.02 8.51 5.97
N LYS A 141 10.72 8.86 7.23
CA LYS A 141 9.36 9.23 7.64
C LYS A 141 9.10 10.70 7.32
N VAL A 142 8.05 10.97 6.55
CA VAL A 142 7.59 12.32 6.20
C VAL A 142 6.19 12.53 6.77
N ARG A 143 5.96 13.70 7.38
CA ARG A 143 4.67 14.04 7.96
C ARG A 143 3.59 14.08 6.88
N ALA A 144 2.56 13.25 7.03
CA ALA A 144 1.54 13.04 6.01
C ALA A 144 0.12 12.84 6.57
N GLU A 145 -0.10 13.19 7.84
CA GLU A 145 -1.41 13.12 8.50
C GLU A 145 -2.46 13.91 7.72
N GLY A 146 -3.53 13.24 7.29
CA GLY A 146 -4.61 13.81 6.49
C GLY A 146 -5.07 12.91 5.36
N ARG A 147 -5.60 13.50 4.29
CA ARG A 147 -6.13 12.76 3.14
C ARG A 147 -5.01 12.17 2.30
N LEU A 148 -5.20 10.93 1.87
CA LEU A 148 -4.36 10.26 0.89
C LEU A 148 -5.17 9.41 -0.09
N MET A 149 -4.50 8.98 -1.14
CA MET A 149 -4.99 7.97 -2.07
C MET A 149 -4.15 6.71 -1.94
N VAL A 150 -4.79 5.56 -1.80
CA VAL A 150 -4.16 4.25 -2.00
C VAL A 150 -4.31 3.91 -3.47
N ASP A 151 -3.20 3.67 -4.17
CA ASP A 151 -3.18 3.23 -5.56
C ASP A 151 -1.77 2.69 -5.92
N VAL A 152 -1.60 1.37 -5.79
CA VAL A 152 -0.32 0.71 -6.08
C VAL A 152 -0.01 0.73 -7.58
N ALA A 153 -1.02 0.65 -8.45
CA ALA A 153 -0.81 0.64 -9.90
C ALA A 153 -0.28 2.00 -10.38
N SER A 154 -0.88 3.10 -9.91
CA SER A 154 -0.38 4.44 -10.21
C SER A 154 0.96 4.71 -9.55
N TYR A 155 1.20 4.25 -8.32
CA TYR A 155 2.52 4.34 -7.69
C TYR A 155 3.62 3.76 -8.59
N ARG A 156 3.44 2.53 -9.07
CA ARG A 156 4.40 1.84 -9.95
C ARG A 156 4.65 2.61 -11.24
N ARG A 157 3.59 3.13 -11.86
CA ARG A 157 3.67 3.92 -13.10
C ARG A 157 4.42 5.24 -12.92
N MET A 158 4.15 5.95 -11.82
CA MET A 158 4.81 7.22 -11.49
C MET A 158 6.24 7.01 -11.01
N ASN A 159 6.60 5.79 -10.59
CA ASN A 159 7.90 5.44 -10.05
C ASN A 159 8.48 4.22 -10.79
N PRO A 160 8.73 4.30 -12.11
CA PRO A 160 9.08 3.14 -12.93
C PRO A 160 10.38 2.46 -12.49
N ASN A 161 11.32 3.20 -11.90
CA ASN A 161 12.56 2.63 -11.33
C ASN A 161 12.32 1.72 -10.11
N PHE A 162 11.13 1.79 -9.51
CA PHE A 162 10.71 0.96 -8.39
C PHE A 162 9.69 -0.11 -8.80
N ASP A 163 9.27 -0.16 -10.08
CA ASP A 163 8.34 -1.18 -10.56
C ASP A 163 9.05 -2.53 -10.74
N ARG A 164 8.65 -3.52 -9.95
CA ARG A 164 9.17 -4.90 -10.02
C ARG A 164 8.30 -5.83 -10.86
N TRP A 165 7.16 -5.34 -11.34
CA TRP A 165 6.13 -6.15 -12.03
C TRP A 165 5.73 -5.55 -13.38
N GLU A 166 6.68 -5.02 -14.16
CA GLU A 166 6.44 -4.31 -15.44
C GLU A 166 5.40 -4.98 -16.37
N TYR A 167 5.29 -6.31 -16.31
CA TYR A 167 4.40 -7.13 -17.14
C TYR A 167 2.99 -7.39 -16.58
N ASP A 168 2.71 -6.99 -15.34
CA ASP A 168 1.41 -7.19 -14.70
C ASP A 168 0.33 -6.22 -15.19
N ASP A 169 0.72 -5.12 -15.84
CA ASP A 169 -0.22 -4.13 -16.36
C ASP A 169 -1.03 -4.74 -17.53
N PRO A 170 -2.36 -4.90 -17.39
CA PRO A 170 -3.23 -5.44 -18.43
C PRO A 170 -3.14 -4.70 -19.76
N ARG A 171 -2.70 -3.43 -19.74
CA ARG A 171 -2.54 -2.58 -20.92
C ARG A 171 -1.27 -2.86 -21.71
N HIS A 172 -0.28 -3.52 -21.10
CA HIS A 172 0.99 -3.92 -21.73
C HIS A 172 1.09 -5.43 -21.97
N PHE A 173 -0.04 -6.17 -21.88
CA PHE A 173 -0.10 -7.61 -22.08
C PHE A 173 0.47 -8.00 -23.45
N SER A 174 1.75 -8.35 -23.48
CA SER A 174 2.35 -9.03 -24.61
C SER A 174 1.90 -10.49 -24.54
N LEU A 175 1.26 -10.96 -25.61
CA LEU A 175 0.65 -12.30 -25.77
C LEU A 175 1.57 -13.48 -25.42
N HIS A 176 2.87 -13.26 -25.19
CA HIS A 176 3.88 -14.30 -25.07
C HIS A 176 3.96 -15.02 -23.73
N ARG A 177 3.27 -14.58 -22.67
CA ARG A 177 3.32 -15.26 -21.35
C ARG A 177 1.99 -15.62 -20.71
N ALA A 178 0.90 -15.55 -21.47
CA ALA A 178 -0.41 -16.07 -21.06
C ALA A 178 -0.40 -17.59 -20.74
N GLN A 179 0.69 -18.31 -21.04
CA GLN A 179 0.84 -19.74 -20.77
C GLN A 179 1.49 -20.09 -19.40
N GLU A 180 2.03 -19.14 -18.63
CA GLU A 180 2.69 -19.45 -17.34
C GLU A 180 1.88 -19.06 -16.08
N ASN A 181 0.74 -18.37 -16.21
CA ASN A 181 -0.02 -17.91 -15.04
C ASN A 181 -0.90 -19.01 -14.42
N THR A 182 -0.28 -19.77 -13.52
CA THR A 182 -0.97 -20.52 -12.46
C THR A 182 -1.72 -19.51 -11.58
N THR A 183 -3.06 -19.47 -11.70
CA THR A 183 -4.01 -18.84 -10.77
C THR A 183 -3.65 -17.42 -10.27
N SER A 184 -3.80 -16.40 -11.12
CA SER A 184 -3.72 -15.00 -10.68
C SER A 184 -4.88 -14.65 -9.75
N ARG A 185 -4.60 -14.50 -8.45
CA ARG A 185 -5.60 -14.19 -7.44
C ARG A 185 -5.80 -12.69 -7.33
N THR A 186 -7.01 -12.19 -7.59
CA THR A 186 -7.34 -10.75 -7.55
C THR A 186 -8.09 -10.33 -6.30
N THR A 187 -8.59 -11.29 -5.52
CA THR A 187 -9.32 -11.07 -4.27
C THR A 187 -8.90 -12.08 -3.21
N MET A 188 -8.98 -11.69 -1.94
CA MET A 188 -8.79 -12.59 -0.80
C MET A 188 -10.07 -12.59 0.02
N ALA A 189 -10.50 -13.79 0.42
CA ALA A 189 -11.66 -13.93 1.31
C ALA A 189 -11.25 -13.55 2.74
N ASP A 190 -12.19 -13.07 3.54
CA ASP A 190 -11.90 -12.64 4.92
C ASP A 190 -11.36 -13.81 5.78
N ASP A 191 -11.81 -15.03 5.55
CA ASP A 191 -11.38 -16.24 6.27
C ASP A 191 -10.12 -16.90 5.70
N ASP A 192 -9.45 -16.27 4.75
CA ASP A 192 -8.25 -16.82 4.16
C ASP A 192 -7.02 -16.66 5.07
N ASP A 193 -6.50 -17.79 5.53
CA ASP A 193 -5.27 -17.87 6.32
C ASP A 193 -4.03 -17.24 5.65
N GLU A 194 -4.00 -17.10 4.32
CA GLU A 194 -2.88 -16.43 3.63
C GLU A 194 -2.87 -14.91 3.83
N LEU A 195 -3.91 -14.32 4.43
CA LEU A 195 -3.93 -12.90 4.81
C LEU A 195 -2.77 -12.53 5.75
N ILE A 196 -2.26 -13.48 6.55
CA ILE A 196 -1.08 -13.26 7.42
C ILE A 196 0.21 -12.96 6.64
N LEU A 197 0.23 -13.28 5.34
CA LEU A 197 1.39 -13.12 4.47
C LEU A 197 1.45 -11.71 3.85
N LEU A 198 0.42 -10.90 4.04
CA LEU A 198 0.34 -9.54 3.52
C LEU A 198 1.21 -8.58 4.36
N PRO A 199 1.88 -7.61 3.72
CA PRO A 199 2.76 -6.70 4.42
C PRO A 199 1.99 -5.68 5.26
N PRO A 200 2.68 -4.98 6.17
CA PRO A 200 2.06 -3.90 6.94
C PRO A 200 1.76 -2.65 6.09
N THR A 201 2.28 -2.55 4.86
CA THR A 201 2.22 -1.33 4.05
C THR A 201 1.61 -1.54 2.67
N LEU A 202 0.85 -0.55 2.21
CA LEU A 202 0.48 -0.34 0.80
C LEU A 202 1.23 0.89 0.27
N HIS A 203 1.18 1.10 -1.05
CA HIS A 203 1.65 2.33 -1.66
C HIS A 203 0.51 3.33 -1.86
N GLY A 204 0.77 4.60 -1.55
CA GLY A 204 -0.21 5.66 -1.71
C GLY A 204 0.42 7.03 -1.90
N TYR A 205 -0.42 7.98 -2.27
CA TYR A 205 -0.08 9.39 -2.48
C TYR A 205 -0.69 10.25 -1.38
N SER A 206 0.14 10.96 -0.63
CA SER A 206 -0.33 11.92 0.38
C SER A 206 -0.68 13.25 -0.28
N PHE A 207 -1.93 13.72 -0.13
CA PHE A 207 -2.34 15.06 -0.59
C PHE A 207 -1.74 16.18 0.26
N VAL A 208 -1.30 15.86 1.48
CA VAL A 208 -0.68 16.80 2.42
C VAL A 208 0.81 16.97 2.11
N ALA A 209 1.53 15.85 2.03
CA ALA A 209 2.97 15.86 1.78
C ALA A 209 3.31 15.96 0.27
N LYS A 210 2.33 15.74 -0.61
CA LYS A 210 2.48 15.72 -2.08
C LYS A 210 3.52 14.74 -2.59
N ILE A 211 3.64 13.59 -1.93
CA ILE A 211 4.58 12.54 -2.28
C ILE A 211 3.91 11.18 -2.29
N TRP A 212 4.47 10.31 -3.12
CA TRP A 212 4.24 8.88 -3.09
C TRP A 212 5.09 8.21 -2.01
N GLY A 213 4.61 7.11 -1.44
CA GLY A 213 5.40 6.29 -0.52
C GLY A 213 4.61 5.15 0.10
N GLU A 214 5.28 4.40 0.96
CA GLU A 214 4.67 3.34 1.76
C GLU A 214 3.83 3.93 2.90
N ILE A 215 2.64 3.39 3.08
CA ILE A 215 1.67 3.79 4.11
C ILE A 215 1.26 2.58 4.93
N LEU A 216 1.23 2.73 6.25
CA LEU A 216 0.83 1.65 7.17
C LEU A 216 -0.68 1.44 7.11
N VAL A 217 -1.12 0.22 6.80
CA VAL A 217 -2.55 -0.05 6.55
C VAL A 217 -3.43 0.13 7.80
N GLU A 218 -2.86 -0.07 8.99
CA GLU A 218 -3.56 0.08 10.28
C GLU A 218 -3.89 1.52 10.62
N HIS A 219 -3.23 2.49 9.98
CA HIS A 219 -3.50 3.92 10.16
C HIS A 219 -4.46 4.48 9.11
N LEU A 220 -5.11 3.63 8.32
CA LEU A 220 -6.09 4.01 7.31
C LEU A 220 -7.50 3.99 7.87
N SER A 221 -8.27 5.03 7.55
CA SER A 221 -9.68 5.15 7.90
C SER A 221 -10.47 5.76 6.73
N PRO A 222 -11.78 5.48 6.60
CA PRO A 222 -12.61 6.17 5.63
C PRO A 222 -12.58 7.69 5.85
N VAL A 223 -12.60 8.47 4.78
CA VAL A 223 -12.69 9.93 4.88
C VAL A 223 -14.09 10.31 5.39
N PRO A 224 -14.21 11.11 6.46
CA PRO A 224 -15.48 11.62 6.93
C PRO A 224 -15.89 12.82 6.05
N PHE A 225 -16.32 12.56 4.81
CA PHE A 225 -16.78 13.60 3.92
C PHE A 225 -17.98 14.34 4.51
N GLN A 226 -18.08 15.64 4.23
CA GLN A 226 -19.18 16.49 4.71
C GLN A 226 -19.94 17.12 3.53
N PRO A 227 -20.74 16.34 2.78
CA PRO A 227 -21.46 16.85 1.60
C PRO A 227 -22.34 18.08 1.88
N HIS A 228 -22.84 18.21 3.11
CA HIS A 228 -23.65 19.33 3.56
C HIS A 228 -22.92 20.68 3.56
N VAL A 229 -21.58 20.71 3.55
CA VAL A 229 -20.78 21.95 3.48
C VAL A 229 -21.19 22.82 2.29
N PHE A 230 -21.59 22.20 1.17
CA PHE A 230 -22.07 22.93 0.00
C PHE A 230 -23.34 23.76 0.28
N ASN A 231 -24.23 23.29 1.16
CA ASN A 231 -25.44 24.04 1.52
C ASN A 231 -25.09 25.35 2.23
N HIS A 232 -24.00 25.37 3.00
CA HIS A 232 -23.53 26.50 3.78
C HIS A 232 -22.75 27.54 2.97
N LEU A 233 -22.48 27.29 1.69
CA LEU A 233 -21.90 28.29 0.81
C LEU A 233 -22.80 29.53 0.74
N VAL A 234 -22.22 30.71 0.94
CA VAL A 234 -22.93 31.99 0.77
C VAL A 234 -22.91 32.36 -0.72
N LEU A 235 -23.72 31.63 -1.49
CA LEU A 235 -23.97 31.86 -2.91
C LEU A 235 -25.48 31.90 -3.15
N ARG A 236 -25.91 32.61 -4.20
CA ARG A 236 -27.32 32.57 -4.61
C ARG A 236 -27.70 31.14 -5.03
N ASP A 237 -28.93 30.73 -4.75
CA ASP A 237 -29.37 29.35 -4.95
C ASP A 237 -29.36 28.91 -6.41
N ASP A 238 -29.56 29.83 -7.36
CA ASP A 238 -29.45 29.56 -8.80
C ASP A 238 -28.01 29.14 -9.20
N TYR A 239 -26.99 29.82 -8.65
CA TYR A 239 -25.59 29.43 -8.86
C TYR A 239 -25.25 28.10 -8.19
N LYS A 240 -25.76 27.86 -6.97
CA LYS A 240 -25.58 26.57 -6.28
C LYS A 240 -26.14 25.42 -7.12
N SER A 241 -27.35 25.58 -7.65
CA SER A 241 -28.01 24.58 -8.50
C SER A 241 -27.24 24.33 -9.79
N MET A 242 -26.75 25.40 -10.44
CA MET A 242 -25.98 25.31 -11.67
C MET A 242 -24.65 24.57 -11.45
N ILE A 243 -23.89 24.95 -10.41
CA ILE A 243 -22.61 24.30 -10.07
C ILE A 243 -22.85 22.81 -9.79
N ARG A 244 -23.85 22.47 -8.95
CA ARG A 244 -24.19 21.06 -8.66
C ARG A 244 -24.48 20.26 -9.91
N SER A 245 -25.36 20.78 -10.76
CA SER A 245 -25.76 20.10 -11.99
C SER A 245 -24.56 19.83 -12.90
N LEU A 246 -23.65 20.81 -13.04
CA LEU A 246 -22.44 20.67 -13.85
C LEU A 246 -21.46 19.65 -13.25
N VAL A 247 -21.19 19.72 -11.94
CA VAL A 247 -20.22 18.81 -11.31
C VAL A 247 -20.76 17.39 -11.19
N ASP A 248 -22.05 17.21 -10.94
CA ASP A 248 -22.68 15.89 -10.86
C ASP A 248 -22.72 15.21 -12.23
N ALA A 249 -23.11 15.94 -13.29
CA ALA A 249 -23.08 15.42 -14.66
C ALA A 249 -21.65 15.02 -15.09
N HIS A 250 -20.66 15.86 -14.78
CA HIS A 250 -19.26 15.56 -15.11
C HIS A 250 -18.67 14.43 -14.24
N ALA A 251 -19.11 14.29 -12.99
CA ALA A 251 -18.70 13.20 -12.11
C ALA A 251 -19.41 11.86 -12.42
N GLY A 252 -20.33 11.82 -13.39
CA GLY A 252 -21.11 10.64 -13.72
C GLY A 252 -22.16 10.28 -12.66
N LYS A 253 -22.59 11.24 -11.83
CA LYS A 253 -23.66 11.05 -10.84
C LYS A 253 -25.03 11.36 -11.48
N GLY A 254 -26.00 10.46 -11.28
CA GLY A 254 -27.41 10.65 -11.69
C GLY A 254 -27.71 10.35 -13.17
N GLU A 255 -28.94 10.66 -13.60
CA GLU A 255 -29.43 10.40 -14.99
C GLU A 255 -28.65 11.16 -16.07
N SER A 256 -27.89 12.20 -15.68
CA SER A 256 -27.06 13.02 -16.57
C SER A 256 -25.68 12.43 -16.88
N ALA A 257 -25.34 11.25 -16.33
CA ALA A 257 -24.12 10.51 -16.67
C ALA A 257 -24.02 10.14 -18.17
N LEU A 258 -25.13 10.23 -18.90
CA LEU A 258 -25.24 9.92 -20.33
C LEU A 258 -24.60 10.97 -21.26
N LEU A 259 -24.07 12.08 -20.73
CA LEU A 259 -23.55 13.19 -21.54
C LEU A 259 -22.02 13.20 -21.71
N THR A 260 -21.29 12.24 -21.13
CA THR A 260 -19.82 12.37 -21.00
C THR A 260 -19.01 11.88 -22.19
N ASP A 261 -19.54 11.09 -23.13
CA ASP A 261 -18.72 10.64 -24.27
C ASP A 261 -19.53 10.34 -25.54
N VAL A 262 -19.69 11.37 -26.38
CA VAL A 262 -20.12 11.20 -27.78
C VAL A 262 -18.92 10.96 -28.71
N VAL A 263 -17.69 11.29 -28.27
CA VAL A 263 -16.48 11.19 -29.11
C VAL A 263 -15.27 10.72 -28.29
N SER A 264 -14.84 9.49 -28.54
CA SER A 264 -13.61 8.91 -27.99
C SER A 264 -12.40 9.83 -28.21
N GLY A 265 -11.72 10.22 -27.13
CA GLY A 265 -10.49 11.03 -27.18
C GLY A 265 -10.69 12.55 -27.07
N LYS A 266 -11.92 13.04 -26.91
CA LYS A 266 -12.20 14.45 -26.53
C LYS A 266 -12.87 14.47 -25.15
N GLY A 267 -12.10 14.25 -24.10
CA GLY A 267 -12.61 14.22 -22.73
C GLY A 267 -13.27 15.56 -22.35
N GLY A 268 -14.52 15.48 -21.87
CA GLY A 268 -15.38 16.60 -21.48
C GLY A 268 -14.97 17.29 -20.18
N GLY A 269 -13.69 17.64 -20.00
CA GLY A 269 -13.15 18.27 -18.80
C GLY A 269 -13.93 19.53 -18.40
N LEU A 270 -14.34 19.61 -17.13
CA LEU A 270 -15.02 20.77 -16.58
C LEU A 270 -14.00 21.75 -15.97
N VAL A 271 -13.88 22.94 -16.57
CA VAL A 271 -13.07 24.04 -16.02
C VAL A 271 -14.01 25.10 -15.44
N VAL A 272 -13.88 25.35 -14.14
CA VAL A 272 -14.64 26.39 -13.43
C VAL A 272 -13.70 27.49 -12.96
N VAL A 273 -13.96 28.72 -13.38
CA VAL A 273 -13.19 29.90 -12.96
C VAL A 273 -13.98 30.68 -11.90
N LEU A 274 -13.47 30.73 -10.67
CA LEU A 274 -14.04 31.50 -9.57
C LEU A 274 -13.34 32.85 -9.44
N HIS A 275 -14.00 33.96 -9.79
CA HIS A 275 -13.42 35.31 -9.77
C HIS A 275 -14.09 36.23 -8.74
N GLY A 276 -13.42 37.34 -8.36
CA GLY A 276 -13.97 38.39 -7.49
C GLY A 276 -12.99 38.88 -6.40
N LYS A 277 -13.46 39.68 -5.43
CA LYS A 277 -12.63 40.17 -4.30
C LYS A 277 -12.10 39.04 -3.40
N PRO A 278 -10.99 39.23 -2.66
CA PRO A 278 -10.55 38.30 -1.63
C PRO A 278 -11.63 38.09 -0.54
N GLY A 279 -11.67 36.91 0.08
CA GLY A 279 -12.58 36.62 1.20
C GLY A 279 -14.02 36.23 0.84
N ILE A 280 -14.40 36.16 -0.44
CA ILE A 280 -15.77 35.82 -0.87
C ILE A 280 -16.05 34.31 -0.97
N GLY A 281 -15.22 33.46 -0.38
CA GLY A 281 -15.44 32.01 -0.35
C GLY A 281 -15.09 31.25 -1.64
N LYS A 282 -14.14 31.74 -2.46
CA LYS A 282 -13.67 31.01 -3.66
C LYS A 282 -13.10 29.63 -3.30
N THR A 283 -12.12 29.60 -2.40
CA THR A 283 -11.50 28.36 -1.91
C THR A 283 -12.52 27.46 -1.26
N LEU A 284 -13.40 28.04 -0.42
CA LEU A 284 -14.49 27.33 0.23
C LEU A 284 -15.45 26.68 -0.79
N THR A 285 -15.68 27.31 -1.94
CA THR A 285 -16.51 26.73 -3.01
C THR A 285 -15.84 25.49 -3.61
N ALA A 286 -14.53 25.51 -3.86
CA ALA A 286 -13.80 24.35 -4.34
C ALA A 286 -13.77 23.20 -3.31
N GLU A 287 -13.56 23.54 -2.03
CA GLU A 287 -13.62 22.58 -0.93
C GLU A 287 -15.01 21.93 -0.84
N ALA A 288 -16.06 22.74 -0.84
CA ALA A 288 -17.45 22.28 -0.81
C ALA A 288 -17.83 21.38 -2.00
N ILE A 289 -17.31 21.67 -3.20
CA ILE A 289 -17.48 20.79 -4.36
C ILE A 289 -16.78 19.45 -4.10
N SER A 290 -15.57 19.46 -3.57
CA SER A 290 -14.82 18.22 -3.30
C SER A 290 -15.52 17.34 -2.24
N GLU A 291 -16.07 17.97 -1.19
CA GLU A 291 -16.91 17.29 -0.18
C GLU A 291 -18.20 16.71 -0.78
N HIS A 292 -18.90 17.47 -1.63
CA HIS A 292 -20.13 17.01 -2.30
C HIS A 292 -19.86 15.84 -3.26
N LEU A 293 -18.71 15.86 -3.93
CA LEU A 293 -18.31 14.80 -4.84
C LEU A 293 -17.73 13.57 -4.13
N GLU A 294 -17.37 13.69 -2.84
CA GLU A 294 -16.61 12.68 -2.08
C GLU A 294 -15.27 12.34 -2.75
N ARG A 295 -14.59 13.39 -3.23
CA ARG A 295 -13.29 13.31 -3.89
C ARG A 295 -12.28 14.23 -3.20
N PRO A 296 -11.01 13.85 -3.07
CA PRO A 296 -9.99 14.70 -2.48
C PRO A 296 -9.67 15.90 -3.38
N LEU A 297 -9.48 17.06 -2.75
CA LEU A 297 -9.06 18.29 -3.41
C LEU A 297 -7.53 18.39 -3.45
N TYR A 298 -6.96 18.48 -4.64
CA TYR A 298 -5.55 18.88 -4.82
C TYR A 298 -5.47 20.38 -4.96
N VAL A 299 -4.74 21.00 -4.06
CA VAL A 299 -4.51 22.44 -4.10
C VAL A 299 -3.12 22.68 -4.65
N VAL A 300 -3.02 23.40 -5.78
CA VAL A 300 -1.76 23.88 -6.33
C VAL A 300 -1.62 25.37 -6.07
N SER A 301 -0.52 25.78 -5.46
CA SER A 301 -0.21 27.20 -5.33
C SER A 301 0.73 27.66 -6.45
N SER A 302 0.69 28.95 -6.79
CA SER A 302 1.60 29.51 -7.80
C SER A 302 3.08 29.37 -7.42
N GLY A 303 3.40 29.22 -6.13
CA GLY A 303 4.76 28.98 -5.65
C GLY A 303 5.29 27.59 -5.97
N GLU A 304 4.40 26.59 -6.12
CA GLU A 304 4.78 25.19 -6.39
C GLU A 304 5.03 24.92 -7.87
N LEU A 305 4.43 25.72 -8.75
CA LEU A 305 4.52 25.54 -10.20
C LEU A 305 5.82 26.09 -10.80
N GLY A 306 6.59 26.85 -10.02
CA GLY A 306 7.79 27.54 -10.48
C GLY A 306 7.51 28.61 -11.55
N VAL A 307 8.58 29.26 -12.01
CA VAL A 307 8.52 30.33 -13.03
C VAL A 307 9.09 29.90 -14.38
N HIS A 308 9.67 28.71 -14.45
CA HIS A 308 10.22 28.15 -15.68
C HIS A 308 9.19 27.24 -16.35
N ALA A 309 8.90 27.50 -17.63
CA ALA A 309 7.86 26.79 -18.38
C ALA A 309 8.02 25.26 -18.37
N SER A 310 9.26 24.75 -18.45
CA SER A 310 9.55 23.31 -18.40
C SER A 310 9.22 22.67 -17.05
N TYR A 311 9.48 23.38 -15.95
CA TYR A 311 9.14 22.91 -14.61
C TYR A 311 7.64 22.97 -14.35
N LEU A 312 6.98 24.03 -14.83
CA LEU A 312 5.52 24.17 -14.82
C LEU A 312 4.84 23.01 -15.55
N GLU A 313 5.28 22.71 -16.78
CA GLU A 313 4.70 21.63 -17.61
C GLU A 313 4.86 20.26 -16.95
N THR A 314 6.05 19.96 -16.43
CA THR A 314 6.32 18.70 -15.72
C THR A 314 5.47 18.60 -14.45
N SER A 315 5.43 19.66 -13.64
CA SER A 315 4.69 19.66 -12.37
C SER A 315 3.18 19.54 -12.58
N LEU A 316 2.64 20.19 -13.62
CA LEU A 316 1.24 20.04 -14.00
C LEU A 316 0.94 18.65 -14.53
N LYS A 317 1.82 18.09 -15.37
CA LYS A 317 1.66 16.74 -15.90
C LYS A 317 1.64 15.72 -14.76
N ASP A 318 2.61 15.75 -13.87
CA ASP A 318 2.69 14.82 -12.73
C ASP A 318 1.46 14.95 -11.81
N THR A 319 1.04 16.19 -11.54
CA THR A 319 -0.17 16.47 -10.74
C THR A 319 -1.43 15.90 -11.41
N LEU A 320 -1.58 16.12 -12.71
CA LEU A 320 -2.75 15.64 -13.46
C LEU A 320 -2.73 14.11 -13.60
N GLU A 321 -1.56 13.49 -13.75
CA GLU A 321 -1.42 12.03 -13.80
C GLU A 321 -1.85 11.36 -12.49
N VAL A 322 -1.59 11.97 -11.33
CA VAL A 322 -2.14 11.49 -10.04
C VAL A 322 -3.68 11.44 -10.06
N TYR A 323 -4.35 12.27 -10.86
CA TYR A 323 -5.81 12.40 -10.92
C TYR A 323 -6.49 11.64 -12.08
N PHE A 324 -5.92 11.66 -13.27
CA PHE A 324 -6.61 11.20 -14.49
C PHE A 324 -6.81 9.69 -14.57
N PHE A 325 -5.99 8.90 -13.88
CA PHE A 325 -6.04 7.45 -14.01
C PHE A 325 -7.09 6.76 -13.12
N GLN A 326 -7.95 7.54 -12.44
CA GLN A 326 -9.10 7.02 -11.69
C GLN A 326 -10.33 6.71 -12.57
N PHE A 327 -10.34 7.13 -13.84
CA PHE A 327 -11.52 7.08 -14.72
C PHE A 327 -11.29 6.38 -16.07
N ALA A 328 -10.15 5.69 -16.25
CA ALA A 328 -9.80 4.99 -17.50
C ALA A 328 -9.93 3.47 -17.38
#